data_AF-A0A843UT83-F1
#
_entry.id   AF-A0A843UT83-F1
#
_cell.length_a   1.000
_cell.length_b   1.000
_cell.length_c   1.000
_cell.angle_alpha   90.00
_cell.angle_beta   90.00
_cell.angle_gamma   90.00
#
_symmetry.space_group_name_H-M   'P 1'
#
loop_
_entity.id
_entity.type
_entity.pdbx_description
1 polymer ?
#
loop_
_entity_poly.entity_id
_entity_poly.type
_entity_poly.pdbx_seq_one_letter_code
_entity_poly.pdbx_strand_id
1 'polypeptide(L)'
;MTSSNIFLMCYYDGVLRIEDHKPQYEGGIVRILRVKKDTTFTELMRKLYILTKYDERHIKIGITCEWPTSMGEYIVVGVEDDETVENMLDLYPLMYLLYNYIWRRKM
;
A
#
# COMPACT_ATOMS: atom_id res chain seq x y z
N MET A 1 -1.25 -4.63 -25.30
CA MET A 1 -0.82 -3.62 -24.30
C MET A 1 0.08 -4.33 -23.30
N THR A 2 1.35 -3.94 -23.22
CA THR A 2 2.33 -4.55 -22.33
C THR A 2 1.89 -4.37 -20.88
N SER A 3 1.65 -5.48 -20.18
CA SER A 3 1.33 -5.50 -18.75
C SER A 3 2.56 -4.99 -17.97
N SER A 4 2.58 -3.69 -17.72
CA SER A 4 3.62 -3.07 -16.90
C SER A 4 3.46 -3.55 -15.47
N ASN A 5 4.50 -4.20 -14.96
CA ASN A 5 4.53 -4.59 -13.56
C ASN A 5 4.86 -3.37 -12.73
N ILE A 6 4.10 -3.16 -11.66
CA ILE A 6 4.30 -2.11 -10.69
C ILE A 6 4.82 -2.75 -9.41
N PHE A 7 5.78 -2.08 -8.78
CA PHE A 7 6.41 -2.53 -7.55
C PHE A 7 5.94 -1.64 -6.40
N LEU A 8 5.27 -2.28 -5.43
CA LEU A 8 4.84 -1.65 -4.19
C LEU A 8 5.86 -1.98 -3.10
N MET A 9 6.32 -0.98 -2.36
CA MET A 9 7.13 -1.15 -1.17
C MET A 9 6.19 -1.22 0.03
N CYS A 10 5.96 -2.44 0.53
CA CYS A 10 5.01 -2.73 1.58
C CYS A 10 5.70 -2.77 2.95
N TYR A 11 5.21 -1.97 3.89
CA TYR A 11 5.66 -1.83 5.27
C TYR A 11 4.60 -2.43 6.19
N TYR A 12 4.97 -3.41 7.03
CA TYR A 12 4.03 -4.06 7.98
C TYR A 12 4.72 -4.50 9.28
N ASP A 13 3.95 -4.87 10.31
CA ASP A 13 4.43 -5.28 11.65
C ASP A 13 5.28 -4.23 12.40
N GLY A 14 5.13 -2.95 12.04
CA GLY A 14 5.72 -1.79 12.70
C GLY A 14 4.63 -0.82 13.16
N VAL A 15 5.03 0.40 13.47
CA VAL A 15 4.12 1.47 13.90
C VAL A 15 4.13 2.57 12.85
N LEU A 16 2.95 2.81 12.25
CA LEU A 16 2.72 3.99 11.43
C LEU A 16 2.30 5.15 12.32
N ARG A 17 3.12 6.19 12.38
CA ARG A 17 2.78 7.50 12.93
C ARG A 17 2.52 8.47 11.79
N ILE A 18 1.52 9.32 11.94
CA ILE A 18 1.25 10.39 10.97
C ILE A 18 1.54 11.70 11.71
N GLU A 19 2.64 12.35 11.33
CA GLU A 19 3.07 13.64 11.89
C GLU A 19 3.09 14.66 10.75
N ASP A 20 2.39 15.78 10.92
CA ASP A 20 2.25 16.82 9.89
C ASP A 20 1.87 16.26 8.50
N HIS A 21 0.91 15.32 8.49
CA HIS A 21 0.43 14.60 7.30
C HIS A 21 1.45 13.66 6.61
N LYS A 22 2.66 13.53 7.16
CA LYS A 22 3.71 12.66 6.63
C LYS A 22 3.74 11.33 7.39
N PRO A 23 3.81 10.19 6.69
CA PRO A 23 3.94 8.90 7.36
C PRO A 23 5.37 8.73 7.88
N GLN A 24 5.49 8.47 9.18
CA GLN A 24 6.70 7.97 9.80
C GLN A 24 6.46 6.52 10.19
N TYR A 25 7.28 5.62 9.65
CA TYR A 25 7.16 4.20 9.92
C TYR A 25 8.31 3.73 10.79
N GLU A 26 7.99 3.31 12.02
CA GLU A 26 8.96 2.86 13.00
C GLU A 26 8.97 1.33 13.10
N GLY A 27 10.14 0.73 12.86
CA GLY A 27 10.34 -0.71 12.95
C GLY A 27 9.65 -1.50 11.83
N GLY A 28 9.30 -2.75 12.13
CA GLY A 28 8.58 -3.63 11.21
C GLY A 28 9.40 -4.25 10.08
N ILE A 29 8.69 -4.71 9.06
CA ILE A 29 9.22 -5.45 7.91
C ILE A 29 8.90 -4.68 6.63
N VAL A 30 9.89 -4.61 5.74
CA VAL A 30 9.74 -4.06 4.39
C VAL A 30 9.85 -5.18 3.37
N ARG A 31 8.89 -5.26 2.45
CA ARG A 31 8.90 -6.21 1.33
C ARG A 31 8.41 -5.54 0.05
N ILE A 32 8.96 -5.97 -1.07
CA ILE A 32 8.48 -5.55 -2.39
C ILE A 32 7.36 -6.51 -2.82
N LEU A 33 6.21 -5.95 -3.16
CA LEU A 33 5.11 -6.66 -3.78
C LEU A 33 5.00 -6.28 -5.26
N ARG A 34 5.02 -7.29 -6.13
CA ARG A 34 4.82 -7.10 -7.57
C ARG A 34 3.35 -7.28 -7.92
N VAL A 35 2.78 -6.26 -8.55
CA VAL A 35 1.39 -6.20 -9.02
C VAL A 35 1.34 -5.78 -10.49
N LYS A 36 0.20 -6.00 -11.13
CA LYS A 36 -0.07 -5.48 -12.48
C LYS A 36 -0.85 -4.17 -12.36
N LYS A 37 -0.81 -3.34 -13.40
CA LYS A 37 -1.54 -2.07 -13.44
C LYS A 37 -3.06 -2.22 -13.33
N ASP A 38 -3.61 -3.33 -13.79
CA ASP A 38 -5.03 -3.70 -13.75
C ASP A 38 -5.41 -4.52 -12.49
N THR A 39 -4.58 -4.49 -11.44
CA THR A 39 -4.86 -5.24 -10.20
C THR A 39 -6.07 -4.64 -9.48
N THR A 40 -7.06 -5.47 -9.17
CA THR A 40 -8.22 -5.08 -8.34
C THR A 40 -7.86 -5.02 -6.86
N PHE A 41 -8.67 -4.33 -6.06
CA PHE A 41 -8.57 -4.30 -4.60
C PHE A 41 -8.61 -5.70 -3.98
N THR A 42 -9.51 -6.56 -4.46
CA THR A 42 -9.60 -7.95 -3.96
C THR A 42 -8.31 -8.74 -4.23
N GLU A 43 -7.71 -8.57 -5.42
CA GLU A 43 -6.45 -9.24 -5.77
C GLU A 43 -5.26 -8.67 -4.99
N LEU A 44 -5.23 -7.35 -4.78
CA LEU A 44 -4.23 -6.70 -3.94
C LEU A 44 -4.30 -7.23 -2.51
N MET A 45 -5.50 -7.28 -1.92
CA MET A 45 -5.70 -7.80 -0.57
C MET A 45 -5.24 -9.25 -0.43
N ARG A 46 -5.60 -10.12 -1.39
CA ARG A 46 -5.12 -11.52 -1.39
C ARG A 46 -3.60 -11.60 -1.39
N LYS A 47 -2.92 -10.80 -2.22
CA LYS A 47 -1.46 -10.72 -2.26
C LYS A 47 -0.87 -10.24 -0.94
N LEU A 48 -1.52 -9.29 -0.27
CA LEU A 48 -1.06 -8.76 1.02
C LEU A 48 -1.23 -9.75 2.17
N TYR A 49 -2.32 -10.51 2.21
CA TYR A 49 -2.47 -11.61 3.17
C TYR A 49 -1.39 -12.68 2.97
N ILE A 50 -1.08 -13.05 1.73
CA ILE A 50 0.03 -13.97 1.42
C ILE A 50 1.38 -13.37 1.86
N LEU A 51 1.62 -12.09 1.58
CA LEU A 51 2.88 -11.41 1.91
C LEU A 51 3.12 -11.34 3.42
N THR A 52 2.09 -10.95 4.17
CA THR A 52 2.13 -10.76 5.63
C THR A 52 1.99 -12.07 6.41
N LYS A 53 1.48 -13.13 5.77
CA LYS A 53 1.09 -14.40 6.39
C LYS A 53 0.04 -14.26 7.49
N TYR A 54 -0.73 -13.17 7.46
CA TYR A 54 -1.85 -12.99 8.36
C TYR A 54 -3.02 -13.90 7.95
N ASP A 55 -3.73 -14.41 8.96
CA ASP A 55 -4.97 -15.14 8.73
C ASP A 55 -6.12 -14.15 8.55
N GLU A 56 -6.67 -14.09 7.34
CA GLU A 56 -7.81 -13.26 6.97
C GLU A 56 -9.07 -13.53 7.81
N ARG A 57 -9.15 -14.70 8.48
CA ARG A 57 -10.24 -15.05 9.40
C ARG A 57 -10.11 -14.45 10.78
N HIS A 58 -8.95 -13.88 11.13
CA HIS A 58 -8.68 -13.31 12.44
C HIS A 58 -8.21 -11.86 12.39
N ILE A 59 -7.61 -11.46 11.27
CA ILE A 59 -7.00 -10.15 11.08
C ILE A 59 -7.57 -9.52 9.82
N LYS A 60 -8.07 -8.28 9.96
CA LYS A 60 -8.35 -7.40 8.84
C LYS A 60 -7.12 -6.53 8.55
N ILE A 61 -6.63 -6.59 7.31
CA ILE A 61 -5.60 -5.68 6.80
C ILE A 61 -6.25 -4.36 6.36
N GLY A 62 -5.63 -3.23 6.70
CA GLY A 62 -5.86 -1.94 6.06
C GLY A 62 -4.58 -1.44 5.39
N ILE A 63 -4.73 -0.63 4.34
CA ILE A 63 -3.63 -0.13 3.51
C ILE A 63 -3.73 1.39 3.44
N THR A 64 -2.61 2.08 3.62
CA THR A 64 -2.44 3.46 3.19
C THR A 64 -1.26 3.57 2.26
N CYS A 65 -1.34 4.52 1.33
CA CYS A 65 -0.24 4.87 0.45
C CYS A 65 0.20 6.32 0.65
N GLU A 66 1.45 6.59 0.27
CA GLU A 66 1.95 7.95 0.08
C GLU A 66 1.44 8.53 -1.24
N TRP A 67 0.64 9.58 -1.17
CA TRP A 67 0.10 10.28 -2.32
C TRP A 67 0.85 11.60 -2.56
N PRO A 68 1.44 11.82 -3.74
CA PRO A 68 2.17 13.05 -4.03
C PRO A 68 1.22 14.25 -4.17
N THR A 69 1.59 15.37 -3.57
CA THR A 69 0.90 16.65 -3.71
C THR A 69 1.69 17.63 -4.59
N SER A 70 1.07 18.73 -4.99
CA SER A 70 1.65 19.73 -5.89
C SER A 70 2.91 20.43 -5.36
N MET A 71 3.24 20.28 -4.07
CA MET A 71 4.39 20.93 -3.43
C MET A 71 5.57 19.99 -3.15
N GLY A 72 5.57 18.79 -3.74
CA GLY A 72 6.60 17.78 -3.47
C GLY A 72 6.47 17.15 -2.08
N GLU A 73 5.32 17.35 -1.43
CA GLU A 73 4.95 16.69 -0.19
C GLU A 73 4.12 15.45 -0.47
N TYR A 74 4.03 14.56 0.51
CA TYR A 74 3.19 13.37 0.45
C TYR A 74 2.18 13.42 1.57
N ILE A 75 0.94 13.02 1.26
CA ILE A 75 -0.11 12.78 2.24
C ILE A 75 -0.41 11.30 2.32
N VAL A 76 -0.95 10.87 3.45
CA VAL A 76 -1.38 9.49 3.68
C VAL A 76 -2.83 9.33 3.21
N VAL A 77 -3.07 8.44 2.26
CA VAL A 77 -4.41 8.14 1.72
C VAL A 77 -4.75 6.68 1.95
N GLY A 78 -5.99 6.41 2.36
CA GLY A 78 -6.52 5.05 2.50
C GLY A 78 -6.79 4.41 1.15
N VAL A 79 -6.41 3.13 1.00
CA VAL A 79 -6.74 2.31 -0.16
C VAL A 79 -7.82 1.33 0.27
N GLU A 80 -9.04 1.53 -0.23
CA GLU A 80 -10.26 0.89 0.31
C GLU A 80 -11.10 0.17 -0.75
N ASP A 81 -10.87 0.45 -2.02
CA ASP A 81 -11.67 -0.02 -3.16
C ASP A 81 -10.86 -0.05 -4.48
N ASP A 82 -11.49 -0.48 -5.57
CA ASP A 82 -10.84 -0.57 -6.88
C ASP A 82 -10.43 0.81 -7.43
N GLU A 83 -11.20 1.87 -7.14
CA GLU A 83 -10.90 3.24 -7.59
C GLU A 83 -9.62 3.77 -6.92
N THR A 84 -9.51 3.62 -5.60
CA THR A 84 -8.30 4.03 -4.85
C THR A 84 -7.07 3.18 -5.23
N VAL A 85 -7.24 1.91 -5.60
CA VAL A 85 -6.15 1.08 -6.14
C VAL A 85 -5.71 1.55 -7.52
N GLU A 86 -6.64 1.79 -8.43
CA GLU A 86 -6.33 2.30 -9.77
C GLU A 86 -5.56 3.62 -9.67
N ASN A 87 -6.09 4.56 -8.89
CA ASN A 87 -5.46 5.84 -8.60
C ASN A 87 -4.04 5.68 -8.03
N MET A 88 -3.85 4.79 -7.05
CA MET A 88 -2.53 4.52 -6.47
C MET A 88 -1.56 3.95 -7.53
N LEU A 89 -2.01 3.03 -8.38
CA LEU A 89 -1.16 2.39 -9.40
C LEU A 89 -0.85 3.34 -10.57
N ASP A 90 -1.73 4.28 -10.87
CA ASP A 90 -1.53 5.32 -11.89
C ASP A 90 -0.45 6.34 -11.52
N LEU A 91 -0.11 6.45 -10.23
CA LEU A 91 1.07 7.20 -9.79
C LEU A 91 2.38 6.61 -10.33
N TYR A 92 2.39 5.38 -10.83
CA TYR A 92 3.55 4.84 -11.54
C TYR A 92 3.55 5.33 -13.00
N PRO A 93 4.63 5.94 -13.53
CA PRO A 93 6.01 5.92 -13.03
C PRO A 93 6.46 7.19 -12.29
N LEU A 94 5.57 8.13 -11.96
CA LEU A 94 5.93 9.34 -11.19
C LEU A 94 6.66 8.97 -9.90
N MET A 95 6.25 7.84 -9.31
CA MET A 95 6.94 7.17 -8.22
C MET A 95 7.45 5.81 -8.71
N TYR A 96 8.78 5.66 -8.82
CA TYR A 96 9.41 4.37 -9.20
C TYR A 96 9.04 3.22 -8.24
N LEU A 97 8.64 3.54 -7.01
CA LEU A 97 8.12 2.63 -5.99
C LEU A 97 7.02 3.34 -5.20
N LEU A 98 5.92 2.64 -4.93
CA LEU A 98 4.81 3.16 -4.14
C LEU A 98 4.90 2.62 -2.71
N TYR A 99 5.00 3.52 -1.74
CA TYR A 99 5.10 3.17 -0.32
C TYR A 99 3.70 2.87 0.22
N ASN A 100 3.54 1.68 0.77
CA ASN A 100 2.28 1.17 1.28
C ASN A 100 2.44 0.69 2.72
N TYR A 101 1.68 1.25 3.64
CA TYR A 101 1.69 0.87 5.04
C TYR A 101 0.50 -0.04 5.33
N ILE A 102 0.79 -1.18 5.94
CA ILE A 102 -0.18 -2.22 6.23
C ILE A 102 -0.36 -2.28 7.74
N TRP A 103 -1.58 -1.99 8.21
CA TRP A 103 -1.93 -2.20 9.61
C TRP A 103 -2.95 -3.32 9.76
N ARG A 104 -3.00 -3.86 10.98
CA ARG A 104 -3.92 -4.92 11.38
C ARG A 104 -4.99 -4.39 12.32
N ARG A 105 -6.21 -4.89 12.14
CA ARG A 105 -7.30 -4.77 13.11
C ARG A 105 -7.78 -6.17 13.46
N LYS A 106 -7.84 -6.51 14.75
CA LYS A 106 -8.50 -7.74 15.20
C LYS A 106 -10.00 -7.62 14.93
N MET A 107 -10.58 -8.68 14.36
CA MET A 107 -12.02 -8.77 14.11
C MET A 107 -12.81 -9.03 15.39
#